data_AF-A0AAE0JC07-F1
#
_entry.id   AF-A0AAE0JC07-F1
#
_cell.length_a   1.000
_cell.length_b   1.000
_cell.length_c   1.000
_cell.angle_alpha   90.00
_cell.angle_beta   90.00
_cell.angle_gamma   90.00
#
_symmetry.space_group_name_H-M   'P 1'
#
loop_
_entity.id
_entity.type
_entity.pdbx_description
1 polymer ?
#
loop_
_entity_poly.entity_id
_entity_poly.type
_entity_poly.pdbx_seq_one_letter_code
_entity_poly.pdbx_strand_id
1 'polypeptide(L)'
;MASRYTHTSAPDAMLKAQSELDRVIGPLCRSPHWDDAPNLPYLNAYVKEVLRWRSVANIGGQPHSNTSPDCYHGYYIPPHSWVQGNVWAIHHHEREFPDPDRFYPDRYLPGNDHHRPFPGEKGYMTFGWGRRVCSGQALAEQGTWITVARLLWAFTIRKYRDPETGAEEEVDIFAYTNGLNMRPQPFRCEIVARSEEVRSTVVREGEQALRDLKVLEGESRYRMSTFYQQKKREVAEMPEFDEKGNIKMVKVK
;
A
#
# COMPACT_ATOMS: atom_id res chain seq x y z
N MET A 1 5.19 3.71 -4.38
CA MET A 1 5.91 2.78 -5.29
C MET A 1 4.95 2.04 -6.22
N ALA A 2 3.92 1.35 -5.71
CA ALA A 2 2.91 0.67 -6.55
C ALA A 2 2.18 1.60 -7.54
N SER A 3 1.96 2.88 -7.16
CA SER A 3 1.30 3.87 -8.04
C SER A 3 2.06 4.11 -9.35
N ARG A 4 3.37 4.41 -9.29
CA ARG A 4 4.20 4.69 -10.48
C ARG A 4 4.22 3.52 -11.48
N TYR A 5 4.30 2.30 -10.96
CA TYR A 5 4.31 1.07 -11.74
C TYR A 5 2.98 0.82 -12.48
N THR A 6 1.89 1.20 -11.84
CA THR A 6 0.54 1.15 -12.42
C THR A 6 0.36 2.19 -13.52
N HIS A 7 0.86 3.42 -13.30
CA HIS A 7 0.74 4.51 -14.27
C HIS A 7 1.50 4.22 -15.57
N THR A 8 2.65 3.55 -15.49
CA THR A 8 3.43 3.15 -16.67
C THR A 8 2.85 1.95 -17.43
N SER A 9 2.21 1.02 -16.72
CA SER A 9 1.66 -0.20 -17.31
C SER A 9 0.21 -0.06 -17.82
N ALA A 10 -0.51 0.99 -17.40
CA ALA A 10 -1.91 1.23 -17.80
C ALA A 10 -2.16 2.72 -18.17
N PRO A 11 -1.56 3.21 -19.28
CA PRO A 11 -1.65 4.61 -19.67
C PRO A 11 -3.09 5.10 -19.90
N ASP A 12 -3.97 4.26 -20.45
CA ASP A 12 -5.37 4.62 -20.70
C ASP A 12 -6.14 4.94 -19.40
N ALA A 13 -5.91 4.14 -18.35
CA ALA A 13 -6.52 4.36 -17.05
C ALA A 13 -5.99 5.66 -16.40
N MET A 14 -4.70 5.94 -16.57
CA MET A 14 -4.10 7.20 -16.12
C MET A 14 -4.73 8.40 -16.82
N LEU A 15 -4.89 8.36 -18.14
CA LEU A 15 -5.47 9.45 -18.93
C LEU A 15 -6.93 9.74 -18.55
N LYS A 16 -7.72 8.69 -18.29
CA LYS A 16 -9.10 8.86 -17.79
C LYS A 16 -9.14 9.55 -16.43
N ALA A 17 -8.29 9.12 -15.48
CA ALA A 17 -8.20 9.74 -14.17
C ALA A 17 -7.71 11.19 -14.24
N GLN A 18 -6.73 11.47 -15.11
CA GLN A 18 -6.26 12.83 -15.38
C GLN A 18 -7.36 13.72 -15.95
N SER A 19 -8.16 13.21 -16.89
CA SER A 19 -9.30 13.95 -17.46
C SER A 19 -10.35 14.28 -16.40
N GLU A 20 -10.62 13.37 -15.46
CA GLU A 20 -11.52 13.63 -14.34
C GLU A 20 -10.94 14.68 -13.37
N LEU A 21 -9.66 14.57 -13.03
CA LEU A 21 -8.95 15.54 -12.20
C LEU A 21 -8.97 16.94 -12.83
N ASP A 22 -8.71 17.04 -14.14
CA ASP A 22 -8.76 18.31 -14.86
C ASP A 22 -10.18 18.91 -14.89
N ARG A 23 -11.21 18.07 -14.96
CA ARG A 23 -12.61 18.54 -14.94
C ARG A 23 -13.02 19.08 -13.56
N VAL A 24 -12.60 18.41 -12.49
CA VAL A 24 -13.09 18.69 -11.12
C VAL A 24 -12.22 19.73 -10.42
N ILE A 25 -10.89 19.61 -10.58
CA ILE A 25 -9.91 20.48 -9.95
C ILE A 25 -9.50 21.59 -10.93
N GLY A 26 -9.51 21.36 -12.23
CA GLY A 26 -9.12 22.39 -13.20
C GLY A 26 -7.65 22.81 -13.10
N PRO A 27 -7.29 23.91 -13.79
CA PRO A 27 -6.01 24.59 -13.61
C PRO A 27 -6.01 25.45 -12.34
N LEU A 28 -6.78 25.05 -11.30
CA LEU A 28 -6.75 25.77 -10.04
C LEU A 28 -5.32 25.77 -9.49
N CYS A 29 -4.92 26.88 -8.90
CA CYS A 29 -3.62 27.05 -8.25
C CYS A 29 -3.50 26.22 -6.96
N ARG A 30 -4.01 24.98 -6.91
CA ARG A 30 -3.90 24.07 -5.77
C ARG A 30 -3.79 22.62 -6.22
N SER A 31 -3.08 21.81 -5.45
CA SER A 31 -3.13 20.35 -5.60
C SER A 31 -4.46 19.75 -5.10
N PRO A 32 -4.78 18.49 -5.48
CA PRO A 32 -5.89 17.74 -4.93
C PRO A 32 -5.86 17.66 -3.39
N HIS A 33 -7.04 17.67 -2.79
CA HIS A 33 -7.30 17.51 -1.36
C HIS A 33 -8.32 16.37 -1.11
N TRP A 34 -8.40 15.84 0.12
CA TRP A 34 -9.34 14.77 0.47
C TRP A 34 -10.80 15.15 0.26
N ASP A 35 -11.14 16.45 0.39
CA ASP A 35 -12.50 16.95 0.18
C ASP A 35 -12.96 16.86 -1.28
N ASP A 36 -12.02 16.65 -2.22
CA ASP A 36 -12.34 16.46 -3.63
C ASP A 36 -12.86 15.03 -3.91
N ALA A 37 -12.60 14.06 -3.01
CA ALA A 37 -12.89 12.64 -3.22
C ALA A 37 -14.35 12.32 -3.61
N PRO A 38 -15.40 12.95 -3.02
CA PRO A 38 -16.78 12.71 -3.44
C PRO A 38 -17.05 13.05 -4.92
N ASN A 39 -16.27 13.95 -5.52
CA ASN A 39 -16.45 14.41 -6.89
C ASN A 39 -15.55 13.67 -7.90
N LEU A 40 -14.72 12.73 -7.43
CA LEU A 40 -13.72 12.01 -8.22
C LEU A 40 -13.99 10.48 -8.27
N PRO A 41 -15.15 10.03 -8.79
CA PRO A 41 -15.53 8.62 -8.78
C PRO A 41 -14.56 7.71 -9.55
N TYR A 42 -14.02 8.15 -10.69
CA TYR A 42 -13.04 7.37 -11.45
C TYR A 42 -11.72 7.23 -10.68
N LEU A 43 -11.24 8.31 -10.04
CA LEU A 43 -10.05 8.25 -9.21
C LEU A 43 -10.25 7.33 -7.98
N ASN A 44 -11.43 7.37 -7.36
CA ASN A 44 -11.77 6.45 -6.27
C ASN A 44 -11.68 5.00 -6.75
N ALA A 45 -12.25 4.70 -7.92
CA ALA A 45 -12.14 3.40 -8.57
C ALA A 45 -10.68 3.03 -8.89
N TYR A 46 -9.87 3.99 -9.36
CA TYR A 46 -8.45 3.82 -9.65
C TYR A 46 -7.67 3.38 -8.41
N VAL A 47 -7.89 4.05 -7.28
CA VAL A 47 -7.22 3.74 -6.01
C VAL A 47 -7.63 2.37 -5.48
N LYS A 48 -8.92 1.99 -5.61
CA LYS A 48 -9.39 0.63 -5.29
C LYS A 48 -8.66 -0.42 -6.11
N GLU A 49 -8.50 -0.18 -7.42
CA GLU A 49 -7.79 -1.10 -8.29
C GLU A 49 -6.29 -1.16 -7.97
N VAL A 50 -5.65 -0.06 -7.57
CA VAL A 50 -4.25 -0.08 -7.09
C VAL A 50 -4.12 -0.99 -5.88
N LEU A 51 -5.08 -0.93 -4.94
CA LEU A 51 -5.08 -1.76 -3.75
C LEU A 51 -5.39 -3.23 -4.05
N ARG A 52 -6.24 -3.52 -5.04
CA ARG A 52 -6.58 -4.90 -5.43
C ARG A 52 -5.49 -5.56 -6.27
N TRP A 53 -5.07 -4.89 -7.34
CA TRP A 53 -4.28 -5.48 -8.43
C TRP A 53 -2.93 -6.04 -7.96
N ARG A 54 -2.27 -5.32 -7.03
CA ARG A 54 -0.95 -5.70 -6.49
C ARG A 54 -0.90 -5.40 -4.99
N SER A 55 -1.57 -6.23 -4.21
CA SER A 55 -1.63 -6.15 -2.75
C SER A 55 -0.24 -6.19 -2.10
N VAL A 56 -0.07 -5.44 -1.01
CA VAL A 56 1.21 -5.42 -0.27
C VAL A 56 1.47 -6.76 0.43
N ALA A 57 0.42 -7.38 0.98
CA ALA A 57 0.51 -8.65 1.70
C ALA A 57 -0.28 -9.75 0.97
N ASN A 58 0.34 -10.34 -0.06
CA ASN A 58 -0.32 -11.33 -0.94
C ASN A 58 -0.79 -12.61 -0.23
N ILE A 59 -0.13 -13.00 0.86
CA ILE A 59 -0.52 -14.12 1.72
C ILE A 59 -1.21 -13.62 3.00
N GLY A 60 -1.94 -12.50 2.93
CA GLY A 60 -2.85 -12.07 4.00
C GLY A 60 -2.17 -11.62 5.28
N GLY A 61 -0.88 -11.27 5.21
CA GLY A 61 -0.10 -10.77 6.33
C GLY A 61 0.37 -11.89 7.25
N GLN A 62 0.18 -11.73 8.55
CA GLN A 62 0.66 -12.69 9.55
C GLN A 62 -0.22 -13.95 9.56
N PRO A 63 0.37 -15.16 9.56
CA PRO A 63 -0.38 -16.39 9.79
C PRO A 63 -1.21 -16.33 11.07
N HIS A 64 -2.44 -16.85 10.98
CA HIS A 64 -3.33 -17.03 12.11
C HIS A 64 -3.19 -18.45 12.67
N SER A 65 -3.60 -18.62 13.92
CA SER A 65 -3.66 -19.94 14.53
C SER A 65 -4.87 -20.06 15.44
N ASN A 66 -5.57 -21.19 15.35
CA ASN A 66 -6.70 -21.50 16.20
C ASN A 66 -6.23 -21.98 17.59
N THR A 67 -6.91 -21.55 18.64
CA THR A 67 -6.58 -21.95 20.02
C THR A 67 -7.30 -23.22 20.47
N SER A 68 -8.33 -23.61 19.72
CA SER A 68 -9.16 -24.79 19.94
C SER A 68 -9.42 -25.46 18.58
N PRO A 69 -9.73 -26.76 18.55
CA PRO A 69 -10.15 -27.43 17.32
C PRO A 69 -11.33 -26.69 16.65
N ASP A 70 -11.34 -26.71 15.32
CA ASP A 70 -12.38 -26.09 14.50
C ASP A 70 -12.75 -26.99 13.32
N CYS A 71 -13.91 -26.76 12.71
CA CYS A 71 -14.37 -27.47 11.52
C CYS A 71 -14.82 -26.47 10.46
N TYR A 72 -14.20 -26.51 9.27
CA TYR A 72 -14.54 -25.63 8.15
C TYR A 72 -14.80 -26.44 6.89
N HIS A 73 -15.98 -26.27 6.28
CA HIS A 73 -16.43 -27.04 5.10
C HIS A 73 -16.23 -28.57 5.23
N GLY A 74 -16.46 -29.12 6.42
CA GLY A 74 -16.28 -30.54 6.70
C GLY A 74 -14.84 -30.98 7.00
N TYR A 75 -13.86 -30.07 6.93
CA TYR A 75 -12.47 -30.33 7.31
C TYR A 75 -12.24 -30.02 8.78
N TYR A 76 -11.72 -30.98 9.52
CA TYR A 76 -11.24 -30.78 10.89
C TYR A 76 -9.90 -30.04 10.87
N ILE A 77 -9.82 -28.95 11.64
CA ILE A 77 -8.63 -28.12 11.83
C ILE A 77 -8.17 -28.32 13.28
N PRO A 78 -7.06 -29.05 13.52
CA PRO A 78 -6.51 -29.24 14.85
C PRO A 78 -6.17 -27.91 15.53
N PRO A 79 -6.21 -27.83 16.88
CA PRO A 79 -5.71 -26.65 17.59
C PRO A 79 -4.25 -26.36 17.22
N HIS A 80 -3.88 -25.09 17.25
CA HIS A 80 -2.56 -24.58 16.90
C HIS A 80 -2.13 -24.77 15.44
N SER A 81 -3.08 -25.07 14.54
CA SER A 81 -2.82 -25.11 13.11
C SER A 81 -2.51 -23.72 12.59
N TRP A 82 -1.58 -23.60 11.64
CA TRP A 82 -1.31 -22.34 10.96
C TRP A 82 -2.26 -22.19 9.78
N VAL A 83 -2.96 -21.06 9.73
CA VAL A 83 -3.93 -20.72 8.69
C VAL A 83 -3.56 -19.38 8.10
N GLN A 84 -3.48 -19.31 6.78
CA GLN A 84 -3.09 -18.10 6.07
C GLN A 84 -4.08 -17.78 4.95
N GLY A 85 -4.52 -16.53 4.88
CA GLY A 85 -5.42 -16.06 3.84
C GLY A 85 -4.64 -15.71 2.57
N ASN A 86 -4.92 -16.38 1.45
CA ASN A 86 -4.28 -16.07 0.18
C ASN A 86 -4.99 -14.89 -0.51
N VAL A 87 -4.61 -13.67 -0.15
CA VAL A 87 -5.16 -12.42 -0.72
C VAL A 87 -4.93 -12.34 -2.22
N TRP A 88 -3.78 -12.80 -2.71
CA TRP A 88 -3.49 -12.87 -4.15
C TRP A 88 -4.53 -13.72 -4.86
N ALA A 89 -4.75 -14.96 -4.41
CA ALA A 89 -5.75 -15.83 -5.02
C ALA A 89 -7.16 -15.22 -4.96
N ILE A 90 -7.53 -14.56 -3.85
CA ILE A 90 -8.84 -13.89 -3.73
C ILE A 90 -8.97 -12.73 -4.72
N HIS A 91 -7.94 -11.89 -4.86
CA HIS A 91 -7.95 -10.73 -5.76
C HIS A 91 -7.77 -11.10 -7.23
N HIS A 92 -7.29 -12.31 -7.52
CA HIS A 92 -7.09 -12.81 -8.87
C HIS A 92 -8.10 -13.87 -9.30
N HIS A 93 -9.12 -14.13 -8.49
CA HIS A 93 -10.15 -15.08 -8.85
C HIS A 93 -11.12 -14.45 -9.86
N GLU A 94 -11.24 -15.05 -11.05
CA GLU A 94 -11.98 -14.48 -12.19
C GLU A 94 -13.49 -14.30 -11.94
N ARG A 95 -14.06 -15.07 -11.00
CA ARG A 95 -15.48 -14.92 -10.61
C ARG A 95 -15.78 -13.51 -10.10
N GLU A 96 -14.89 -12.94 -9.31
CA GLU A 96 -14.98 -11.59 -8.75
C GLU A 96 -14.27 -10.55 -9.62
N PHE A 97 -13.15 -10.94 -10.24
CA PHE A 97 -12.30 -10.03 -11.00
C PHE A 97 -11.99 -10.60 -12.39
N PRO A 98 -12.89 -10.45 -13.38
CA PRO A 98 -12.60 -10.78 -14.77
C PRO A 98 -11.35 -10.03 -15.26
N ASP A 99 -10.49 -10.70 -16.03
CA ASP A 99 -9.16 -10.22 -16.42
C ASP A 99 -8.35 -9.68 -15.21
N PRO A 100 -8.04 -10.52 -14.22
CA PRO A 100 -7.54 -10.07 -12.92
C PRO A 100 -6.17 -9.38 -12.99
N ASP A 101 -5.36 -9.71 -13.99
CA ASP A 101 -4.06 -9.09 -14.23
C ASP A 101 -4.13 -7.80 -15.06
N ARG A 102 -5.28 -7.49 -15.65
CA ARG A 102 -5.50 -6.19 -16.29
C ARG A 102 -5.83 -5.16 -15.22
N PHE A 103 -5.02 -4.11 -15.14
CA PHE A 103 -5.35 -2.95 -14.33
C PHE A 103 -6.55 -2.22 -14.94
N TYR A 104 -7.75 -2.40 -14.35
CA TYR A 104 -9.00 -1.92 -14.95
C TYR A 104 -9.91 -1.28 -13.90
N PRO A 105 -9.69 0.00 -13.55
CA PRO A 105 -10.50 0.73 -12.56
C PRO A 105 -12.00 0.71 -12.82
N ASP A 106 -12.39 0.75 -14.10
CA ASP A 106 -13.79 0.82 -14.52
C ASP A 106 -14.66 -0.31 -13.92
N ARG A 107 -14.09 -1.45 -13.48
CA ARG A 107 -14.81 -2.53 -12.76
C ARG A 107 -15.49 -2.08 -11.46
N TYR A 108 -15.02 -0.99 -10.86
CA TYR A 108 -15.58 -0.42 -9.63
C TYR A 108 -16.68 0.62 -9.89
N LEU A 109 -16.96 0.95 -11.16
CA LEU A 109 -18.01 1.89 -11.52
C LEU A 109 -19.34 1.16 -11.72
N PRO A 110 -20.47 1.75 -11.29
CA PRO A 110 -21.79 1.20 -11.55
C PRO A 110 -22.05 1.02 -13.04
N GLY A 111 -22.67 -0.10 -13.42
CA GLY A 111 -23.06 -0.38 -14.81
C GLY A 111 -21.92 -0.87 -15.73
N ASN A 112 -20.71 -1.07 -15.21
CA ASN A 112 -19.63 -1.68 -15.99
C ASN A 112 -19.80 -3.21 -16.09
N ASP A 113 -19.55 -3.78 -17.26
CA ASP A 113 -19.72 -5.22 -17.53
C ASP A 113 -18.78 -6.13 -16.70
N HIS A 114 -17.66 -5.60 -16.21
CA HIS A 114 -16.72 -6.30 -15.31
C HIS A 114 -17.04 -6.09 -13.83
N HIS A 115 -18.10 -5.35 -13.50
CA HIS A 115 -18.56 -5.22 -12.13
C HIS A 115 -19.12 -6.56 -11.63
N ARG A 116 -18.63 -7.03 -10.48
CA ARG A 116 -19.09 -8.26 -9.82
C ARG A 116 -19.30 -8.00 -8.32
N PRO A 117 -20.28 -8.67 -7.69
CA PRO A 117 -20.42 -8.64 -6.24
C PRO A 117 -19.14 -9.15 -5.56
N PHE A 118 -18.73 -8.46 -4.51
CA PHE A 118 -17.58 -8.85 -3.70
C PHE A 118 -17.98 -8.84 -2.21
N PRO A 119 -17.60 -9.85 -1.39
CA PRO A 119 -18.04 -9.95 -0.01
C PRO A 119 -17.62 -8.79 0.90
N GLY A 120 -16.55 -8.05 0.55
CA GLY A 120 -16.09 -6.88 1.29
C GLY A 120 -16.70 -5.58 0.78
N GLU A 121 -17.17 -4.73 1.70
CA GLU A 121 -17.83 -3.44 1.37
C GLU A 121 -16.99 -2.52 0.47
N LYS A 122 -15.66 -2.62 0.55
CA LYS A 122 -14.74 -1.79 -0.24
C LYS A 122 -14.48 -2.33 -1.66
N GLY A 123 -14.84 -3.58 -1.92
CA GLY A 123 -14.54 -4.28 -3.19
C GLY A 123 -13.10 -4.81 -3.29
N TYR A 124 -12.36 -4.85 -2.18
CA TYR A 124 -11.03 -5.46 -2.04
C TYR A 124 -10.76 -5.83 -0.56
N MET A 125 -9.79 -6.70 -0.30
CA MET A 125 -9.40 -7.21 1.04
C MET A 125 -7.88 -7.06 1.33
N THR A 126 -7.20 -6.07 0.74
CA THR A 126 -5.75 -5.84 0.93
C THR A 126 -5.32 -5.65 2.39
N PHE A 127 -6.23 -5.19 3.25
CA PHE A 127 -5.96 -4.95 4.67
C PHE A 127 -6.39 -6.11 5.58
N GLY A 128 -6.76 -7.26 5.00
CA GLY A 128 -7.30 -8.39 5.75
C GLY A 128 -8.75 -8.17 6.18
N TRP A 129 -9.21 -8.99 7.13
CA TRP A 129 -10.60 -9.02 7.58
C TRP A 129 -10.72 -9.47 9.04
N GLY A 130 -11.89 -9.23 9.63
CA GLY A 130 -12.24 -9.66 10.97
C GLY A 130 -11.39 -9.00 12.06
N ARG A 131 -11.19 -9.71 13.19
CA ARG A 131 -10.53 -9.20 14.40
C ARG A 131 -9.07 -8.76 14.24
N ARG A 132 -8.43 -9.11 13.12
CA ARG A 132 -7.01 -8.82 12.84
C ARG A 132 -6.85 -8.00 11.56
N VAL A 133 -7.91 -7.30 11.14
CA VAL A 133 -7.82 -6.29 10.09
C VAL A 133 -6.74 -5.26 10.43
N CYS A 134 -6.02 -4.78 9.42
CA CYS A 134 -4.91 -3.85 9.59
C CYS A 134 -5.34 -2.60 10.37
N SER A 135 -4.71 -2.36 11.53
CA SER A 135 -4.97 -1.17 12.35
C SER A 135 -4.60 0.14 11.64
N GLY A 136 -3.70 0.08 10.66
CA GLY A 136 -3.29 1.22 9.84
C GLY A 136 -4.14 1.44 8.58
N GLN A 137 -5.21 0.68 8.36
CA GLN A 137 -5.99 0.71 7.11
C GLN A 137 -6.45 2.12 6.75
N ALA A 138 -7.07 2.85 7.68
CA ALA A 138 -7.61 4.18 7.40
C ALA A 138 -6.53 5.17 6.96
N LEU A 139 -5.35 5.14 7.61
CA LEU A 139 -4.21 5.98 7.26
C LEU A 139 -3.64 5.59 5.89
N ALA A 140 -3.50 4.30 5.64
CA ALA A 140 -2.96 3.78 4.37
C ALA A 140 -3.88 4.10 3.19
N GLU A 141 -5.19 3.98 3.35
CA GLU A 141 -6.17 4.30 2.30
C GLU A 141 -6.18 5.80 1.98
N GLN A 142 -6.26 6.66 3.01
CA GLN A 142 -6.21 8.12 2.82
C GLN A 142 -4.89 8.58 2.21
N GLY A 143 -3.77 8.01 2.68
CA GLY A 143 -2.44 8.29 2.17
C GLY A 143 -2.24 7.82 0.74
N THR A 144 -2.73 6.63 0.39
CA THR A 144 -2.67 6.11 -0.98
C THR A 144 -3.52 6.97 -1.91
N TRP A 145 -4.73 7.32 -1.48
CA TRP A 145 -5.64 8.15 -2.26
C TRP A 145 -5.02 9.50 -2.61
N ILE A 146 -4.55 10.26 -1.60
CA ILE A 146 -3.99 11.60 -1.83
C ILE A 146 -2.69 11.53 -2.65
N THR A 147 -1.88 10.49 -2.45
CA THR A 147 -0.64 10.29 -3.21
C THR A 147 -0.94 10.02 -4.68
N VAL A 148 -1.88 9.13 -4.98
CA VAL A 148 -2.29 8.84 -6.36
C VAL A 148 -2.92 10.07 -7.00
N ALA A 149 -3.84 10.75 -6.30
CA ALA A 149 -4.48 11.97 -6.77
C ALA A 149 -3.44 13.03 -7.20
N ARG A 150 -2.49 13.34 -6.30
CA ARG A 150 -1.47 14.37 -6.55
C ARG A 150 -0.45 13.94 -7.60
N LEU A 151 -0.06 12.67 -7.66
CA LEU A 151 0.85 12.18 -8.70
C LEU A 151 0.21 12.29 -10.09
N LEU A 152 -1.05 11.87 -10.23
CA LEU A 152 -1.79 11.92 -11.49
C LEU A 152 -2.10 13.35 -11.92
N TRP A 153 -2.47 14.20 -10.97
CA TRP A 153 -2.70 15.62 -11.22
C TRP A 153 -1.41 16.35 -11.63
N ALA A 154 -0.26 16.02 -11.01
CA ALA A 154 0.97 16.77 -11.22
C ALA A 154 1.80 16.28 -12.42
N PHE A 155 1.82 14.98 -12.69
CA PHE A 155 2.79 14.36 -13.59
C PHE A 155 2.14 13.47 -14.64
N THR A 156 2.74 13.46 -15.83
CA THR A 156 2.59 12.36 -16.78
C THR A 156 3.71 11.37 -16.51
N ILE A 157 3.35 10.12 -16.21
CA ILE A 157 4.29 9.05 -15.91
C ILE A 157 4.27 8.06 -17.06
N ARG A 158 5.41 7.86 -17.73
CA ARG A 158 5.51 7.06 -18.96
C ARG A 158 6.61 6.01 -18.85
N LYS A 159 6.55 5.01 -19.72
CA LYS A 159 7.66 4.06 -19.91
C LYS A 159 8.94 4.83 -20.23
N TYR A 160 10.06 4.29 -19.78
CA TYR A 160 11.36 4.87 -20.11
C TYR A 160 11.62 4.72 -21.61
N ARG A 161 12.03 5.82 -22.25
CA ARG A 161 12.49 5.79 -23.64
C ARG A 161 14.00 5.97 -23.67
N ASP A 162 14.67 5.03 -24.32
CA ASP A 162 16.11 5.08 -24.52
C ASP A 162 16.47 6.29 -25.42
N PRO A 163 17.34 7.22 -24.96
CA PRO A 163 17.67 8.43 -25.73
C PRO A 163 18.44 8.17 -27.03
N GLU A 164 19.17 7.07 -27.11
CA GLU A 164 20.02 6.74 -28.27
C GLU A 164 19.22 5.98 -29.35
N THR A 165 18.38 5.05 -28.92
CA THR A 165 17.65 4.14 -29.82
C THR A 165 16.18 4.54 -30.01
N GLY A 166 15.63 5.37 -29.12
CA GLY A 166 14.21 5.74 -29.10
C GLY A 166 13.26 4.60 -28.70
N ALA A 167 13.77 3.43 -28.32
CA ALA A 167 12.99 2.27 -27.91
C ALA A 167 12.37 2.48 -26.52
N GLU A 168 11.13 2.00 -26.33
CA GLU A 168 10.49 1.98 -25.01
C GLU A 168 10.85 0.71 -24.25
N GLU A 169 11.20 0.87 -22.97
CA GLU A 169 11.41 -0.25 -22.06
C GLU A 169 10.08 -0.74 -21.48
N GLU A 170 9.77 -2.01 -21.71
CA GLU A 170 8.60 -2.66 -21.13
C GLU A 170 8.76 -2.85 -19.62
N VAL A 171 7.69 -2.60 -18.88
CA VAL A 171 7.64 -2.83 -17.44
C VAL A 171 7.04 -4.21 -17.19
N ASP A 172 7.87 -5.16 -16.74
CA ASP A 172 7.39 -6.47 -16.32
C ASP A 172 6.49 -6.32 -15.10
N ILE A 173 5.18 -6.56 -15.27
CA ILE A 173 4.15 -6.40 -14.24
C ILE A 173 4.22 -7.44 -13.10
N PHE A 174 5.10 -8.44 -13.20
CA PHE A 174 5.34 -9.46 -12.18
C PHE A 174 6.68 -9.32 -11.46
N ALA A 175 7.51 -8.34 -11.83
CA ALA A 175 8.80 -8.09 -11.19
C ALA A 175 8.65 -7.48 -9.78
N TYR A 176 8.46 -8.31 -8.77
CA TYR A 176 8.30 -7.92 -7.37
C TYR A 176 9.37 -8.53 -6.45
N THR A 177 9.59 -7.90 -5.30
CA THR A 177 10.45 -8.45 -4.25
C THR A 177 9.76 -9.59 -3.51
N ASN A 178 10.54 -10.56 -3.06
CA ASN A 178 10.09 -11.59 -2.13
C ASN A 178 10.09 -11.06 -0.70
N GLY A 179 9.07 -11.39 0.09
CA GLY A 179 8.98 -11.02 1.51
C GLY A 179 7.55 -10.90 2.01
N LEU A 180 7.40 -10.59 3.30
CA LEU A 180 6.09 -10.38 3.94
C LEU A 180 5.32 -9.23 3.29
N ASN A 181 6.05 -8.15 2.96
CA ASN A 181 5.54 -7.03 2.19
C ASN A 181 6.20 -7.04 0.81
N MET A 182 5.38 -7.14 -0.23
CA MET A 182 5.84 -7.12 -1.61
C MET A 182 5.83 -5.68 -2.14
N ARG A 183 6.87 -5.36 -2.92
CA ARG A 183 7.01 -4.10 -3.65
C ARG A 183 7.57 -4.38 -5.04
N PRO A 184 7.27 -3.54 -6.04
CA PRO A 184 7.90 -3.68 -7.35
C PRO A 184 9.43 -3.63 -7.22
N GLN A 185 10.14 -4.39 -8.04
CA GLN A 185 11.58 -4.22 -8.23
C GLN A 185 11.85 -2.82 -8.82
N PRO A 186 13.06 -2.27 -8.63
CA PRO A 186 13.44 -1.02 -9.30
C PRO A 186 13.25 -1.13 -10.82
N PHE A 187 12.60 -0.13 -11.42
CA PHE A 187 12.39 -0.03 -12.86
C PHE A 187 12.56 1.43 -13.30
N ARG A 188 12.88 1.64 -14.58
CA ARG A 188 13.03 2.99 -15.15
C ARG A 188 11.67 3.51 -15.63
N CYS A 189 11.44 4.80 -15.42
CA CYS A 189 10.27 5.51 -15.96
C CYS A 189 10.59 6.98 -16.16
N GLU A 190 9.84 7.62 -17.05
CA GLU A 190 9.85 9.07 -17.23
C GLU A 190 8.74 9.70 -16.41
N ILE A 191 9.07 10.77 -15.69
CA ILE A 191 8.11 11.54 -14.89
C ILE A 191 8.26 12.99 -15.29
N VAL A 192 7.24 13.51 -15.99
CA VAL A 192 7.25 14.85 -16.56
C VAL A 192 6.09 15.64 -15.97
N ALA A 193 6.36 16.86 -15.50
CA ALA A 193 5.29 17.76 -15.05
C ALA A 193 4.30 18.02 -16.19
N ARG A 194 2.99 18.02 -15.89
CA ARG A 194 1.94 18.16 -16.91
C ARG A 194 1.88 19.57 -17.53
N SER A 195 2.25 20.59 -16.75
CA SER A 195 2.38 21.97 -17.21
C SER A 195 3.30 22.78 -16.28
N GLU A 196 3.70 23.97 -16.71
CA GLU A 196 4.55 24.86 -15.90
C GLU A 196 3.78 25.44 -14.70
N GLU A 197 2.47 25.65 -14.82
CA GLU A 197 1.59 26.11 -13.74
C GLU A 197 1.45 25.04 -12.64
N VAL A 198 1.30 23.78 -13.05
CA VAL A 198 1.29 22.63 -12.15
C VAL A 198 2.63 22.51 -11.45
N ARG A 199 3.74 22.60 -12.19
CA ARG A 199 5.09 22.58 -11.62
C ARG A 199 5.27 23.69 -10.57
N SER A 200 4.89 24.92 -10.91
CA SER A 200 4.97 26.08 -10.02
C SER A 200 4.16 25.86 -8.74
N THR A 201 2.97 25.26 -8.85
CA THR A 201 2.13 24.90 -7.69
C THR A 201 2.79 23.85 -6.81
N VAL A 202 3.34 22.77 -7.40
CA VAL A 202 4.06 21.72 -6.65
C VAL A 202 5.25 22.30 -5.89
N VAL A 203 6.05 23.17 -6.52
CA VAL A 203 7.20 23.82 -5.87
C VAL A 203 6.74 24.68 -4.70
N ARG A 204 5.75 25.56 -4.94
CA ARG A 204 5.22 26.48 -3.92
C ARG A 204 4.65 25.73 -2.71
N GLU A 205 3.84 24.70 -2.94
CA GLU A 205 3.25 23.89 -1.86
C GLU A 205 4.32 23.06 -1.13
N GLY A 206 5.33 22.56 -1.84
CA GLY A 206 6.47 21.84 -1.24
C GLY A 206 7.29 22.74 -0.32
N GLU A 207 7.60 23.96 -0.75
CA GLU A 207 8.30 24.94 0.08
C GLU A 207 7.48 25.32 1.32
N GLN A 208 6.16 25.48 1.17
CA GLN A 208 5.27 25.74 2.30
C GLN A 208 5.30 24.57 3.30
N ALA A 209 5.17 23.33 2.81
CA ALA A 209 5.20 22.14 3.66
C ALA A 209 6.53 22.02 4.42
N LEU A 210 7.67 22.31 3.79
CA LEU A 210 8.97 22.32 4.47
C LEU A 210 9.05 23.39 5.56
N ARG A 211 8.50 24.59 5.34
CA ARG A 211 8.42 25.63 6.38
C ARG A 211 7.57 25.18 7.56
N ASP A 212 6.41 24.58 7.30
CA ASP A 212 5.47 24.14 8.34
C ASP A 212 6.04 22.99 9.17
N LEU A 213 6.72 22.04 8.51
CA LEU A 213 7.34 20.89 9.18
C LEU A 213 8.63 21.25 9.93
N LYS A 214 9.20 22.44 9.70
CA LYS A 214 10.43 22.88 10.37
C LYS A 214 10.32 22.85 11.89
N VAL A 215 9.13 23.08 12.46
CA VAL A 215 8.90 23.00 13.91
C VAL A 215 9.08 21.58 14.48
N LEU A 216 9.02 20.57 13.62
CA LEU A 216 9.22 19.16 13.95
C LEU A 216 10.66 18.69 13.68
N GLU A 217 11.51 19.55 13.11
CA GLU A 217 12.93 19.24 12.94
C GLU A 217 13.62 19.20 14.30
N GLY A 218 14.07 18.01 14.68
CA GLY A 218 14.79 17.77 15.92
C GLY A 218 15.13 16.29 16.05
N GLU A 219 16.11 15.98 16.91
CA GLU A 219 16.38 14.60 17.23
C GLU A 219 15.33 14.06 18.21
N SER A 220 14.66 12.97 17.84
CA SER A 220 13.77 12.28 18.77
C SER A 220 14.57 11.84 20.01
N ARG A 221 14.17 12.31 21.20
CA ARG A 221 14.80 11.92 22.49
C ARG A 221 14.89 10.40 22.67
N TYR A 222 13.98 9.66 22.06
CA TYR A 222 13.94 8.21 22.06
C TYR A 222 14.11 7.69 20.64
N ARG A 223 15.19 6.95 20.39
CA ARG A 223 15.36 6.14 19.19
C ARG A 223 15.12 4.69 19.59
N MET A 224 14.55 3.87 18.69
CA MET A 224 14.41 2.43 18.96
C MET A 224 15.76 1.79 19.33
N SER A 225 16.85 2.26 18.73
CA SER A 225 18.21 1.84 19.05
C SER A 225 18.64 2.18 20.49
N THR A 226 18.20 3.30 21.06
CA THR A 226 18.55 3.71 22.43
C THR A 226 17.58 3.16 23.48
N PHE A 227 16.33 2.91 23.12
CA PHE A 227 15.31 2.35 24.02
C PHE A 227 15.66 0.94 24.50
N TYR A 228 16.12 0.06 23.59
CA TYR A 228 16.53 -1.31 23.96
C TYR A 228 17.92 -1.36 24.64
N GLN A 229 18.78 -0.37 24.43
CA GLN A 229 20.06 -0.28 25.11
C GLN A 229 19.91 0.11 26.58
N GLN A 230 18.93 0.95 26.93
CA GLN A 230 18.65 1.30 28.33
C GLN A 230 18.11 0.10 29.12
N LYS A 231 17.20 -0.70 28.54
CA LYS A 231 16.67 -1.91 29.20
C LYS A 231 17.68 -3.06 29.33
N LYS A 232 18.69 -3.14 28.46
CA LYS A 232 19.76 -4.14 28.58
C LYS A 232 20.66 -3.93 29.80
N ARG A 233 20.64 -2.76 30.43
CA ARG A 233 21.42 -2.47 31.64
C ARG A 233 20.75 -2.90 32.95
N GLU A 234 19.45 -3.19 32.94
CA GLU A 234 18.72 -3.54 34.18
C GLU A 234 18.38 -5.02 34.32
N VAL A 235 18.60 -5.85 33.31
CA VAL A 235 18.29 -7.30 33.38
C VAL A 235 19.42 -8.13 32.79
N ALA A 236 20.51 -8.30 33.55
CA ALA A 236 21.47 -9.37 33.35
C ALA A 236 22.35 -9.57 34.60
N GLU A 237 21.75 -9.96 35.73
CA GLU A 237 22.50 -10.86 36.61
C GLU A 237 22.29 -12.28 36.05
N MET A 238 23.40 -12.93 35.68
CA MET A 238 23.36 -14.32 35.25
C MET A 238 22.83 -15.18 36.41
N PRO A 239 21.97 -16.17 36.15
CA PRO A 239 21.47 -17.04 37.21
C PRO A 239 22.65 -17.75 37.89
N GLU A 240 22.73 -17.65 39.22
CA GLU A 240 23.69 -18.42 40.00
C GLU A 240 23.21 -19.87 40.10
N PHE A 241 24.09 -20.81 39.76
CA PHE A 241 23.85 -22.24 39.89
C PHE A 241 24.55 -22.77 41.14
N ASP A 242 23.87 -23.65 41.89
CA ASP A 242 24.54 -24.39 42.98
C ASP A 242 25.49 -25.47 42.42
N GLU A 243 26.30 -26.07 43.30
CA GLU A 243 27.28 -27.11 42.93
C GLU A 243 26.65 -28.39 42.32
N LYS A 244 25.31 -28.48 42.34
CA LYS A 244 24.52 -29.57 41.74
C LYS A 244 23.83 -29.15 40.44
N GLY A 245 24.02 -27.91 39.99
CA GLY A 245 23.49 -27.39 38.73
C GLY A 245 22.06 -26.83 38.81
N ASN A 246 21.52 -26.56 40.01
CA ASN A 246 20.18 -25.98 40.15
C ASN A 246 20.24 -24.44 40.22
N ILE A 247 19.29 -23.76 39.58
CA ILE A 247 19.18 -22.29 39.57
C ILE A 247 18.69 -21.79 40.93
N LYS A 248 19.46 -20.93 41.60
CA LYS A 248 18.97 -20.15 42.74
C LYS A 248 18.04 -19.04 42.24
N MET A 249 16.79 -19.05 42.70
CA MET A 249 15.83 -17.98 42.41
C MET A 249 16.31 -16.67 43.07
N VAL A 250 16.80 -15.72 42.27
CA VAL A 250 17.13 -14.37 42.74
C VAL A 250 15.87 -13.50 42.68
N LYS A 251 15.56 -12.81 43.78
CA LYS A 251 14.38 -11.95 43.88
C LYS A 251 14.63 -10.66 43.10
N VAL A 252 13.93 -10.49 41.98
CA VAL A 252 13.96 -9.26 41.17
C VAL A 252 13.35 -8.12 42.00
N LYS A 253 14.04 -6.98 42.10
CA LYS A 253 13.48 -5.72 42.63
C LYS A 253 12.65 -5.02 41.58
#